data_AF-A0A972PL07-F1
#
_entry.id   AF-A0A972PL07-F1
#
_cell.length_a   1.000
_cell.length_b   1.000
_cell.length_c   1.000
_cell.angle_alpha   90.00
_cell.angle_beta   90.00
_cell.angle_gamma   90.00
#
_symmetry.space_group_name_H-M   'P 1'
#
loop_
_entity.id
_entity.type
_entity.pdbx_description
1 polymer ?
#
loop_
_entity_poly.entity_id
_entity_poly.type
_entity_poly.pdbx_seq_one_letter_code
_entity_poly.pdbx_strand_id
1 'polypeptide(L)'
;MKDHKMVIAKIITLLGALAQGGILIYGFTRGDFAAAGSFFFNDPWGIVSLVDVYVGFIFFCGWVIYREQHLWKALLWTAAILILGNFPAGVYAFLALQTSGNSWSKFWMGRHSREEASA
;
A
#
# COMPACT_ATOMS: atom_id res chain seq x y z
N MET A 1 -1.21 11.00 -24.72
CA MET A 1 -1.15 9.53 -24.53
C MET A 1 -0.54 9.10 -23.18
N LYS A 2 0.19 9.96 -22.44
CA LYS A 2 0.69 9.68 -21.07
C LYS A 2 -0.44 9.55 -20.03
N ASP A 3 -1.58 10.20 -20.26
CA ASP A 3 -2.60 10.38 -19.22
C ASP A 3 -3.46 9.15 -18.94
N HIS A 4 -3.73 8.31 -19.95
CA HIS A 4 -4.63 7.17 -19.80
C HIS A 4 -4.05 6.09 -18.89
N LYS A 5 -2.72 5.89 -18.92
CA LYS A 5 -2.01 4.91 -18.07
C LYS A 5 -2.10 5.25 -16.58
N MET A 6 -2.03 6.53 -16.24
CA MET A 6 -2.13 6.99 -14.85
C MET A 6 -3.57 6.90 -14.33
N VAL A 7 -4.57 7.14 -15.18
CA VAL A 7 -5.97 6.92 -14.84
C VAL A 7 -6.23 5.44 -14.56
N ILE A 8 -5.71 4.53 -15.39
CA ILE A 8 -5.79 3.08 -15.13
C ILE A 8 -5.14 2.73 -13.79
N ALA A 9 -3.95 3.25 -13.50
CA ALA A 9 -3.27 3.01 -12.22
C ALA A 9 -4.11 3.49 -11.02
N LYS A 10 -4.73 4.67 -11.12
CA LYS A 10 -5.64 5.21 -10.09
C LYS A 10 -6.82 4.27 -9.87
N ILE A 11 -7.46 3.81 -10.95
CA ILE A 11 -8.58 2.88 -10.88
C ILE A 11 -8.15 1.57 -10.21
N ILE A 12 -7.00 1.00 -10.60
CA ILE A 12 -6.48 -0.24 -10.02
C ILE A 12 -6.23 -0.08 -8.51
N THR A 13 -5.51 0.98 -8.11
CA THR A 13 -5.23 1.22 -6.68
C THR A 13 -6.50 1.45 -5.85
N LEU A 14 -7.49 2.15 -6.42
CA LEU A 14 -8.78 2.38 -5.77
C LEU A 14 -9.59 1.09 -5.65
N LEU A 15 -9.71 0.32 -6.73
CA LEU A 15 -10.40 -0.97 -6.71
C LEU A 15 -9.72 -1.95 -5.75
N GLY A 16 -8.39 -1.98 -5.71
CA GLY A 16 -7.63 -2.78 -4.76
C GLY A 16 -7.91 -2.39 -3.30
N ALA A 17 -7.91 -1.09 -3.00
CA ALA A 17 -8.26 -0.59 -1.67
C ALA A 17 -9.72 -0.93 -1.28
N LEU A 18 -10.66 -0.75 -2.21
CA LEU A 18 -12.07 -1.09 -1.97
C LEU A 18 -12.28 -2.60 -1.77
N ALA A 19 -11.62 -3.43 -2.57
CA ALA A 19 -11.67 -4.88 -2.42
C ALA A 19 -11.09 -5.33 -1.07
N GLN A 20 -9.96 -4.75 -0.65
CA GLN A 20 -9.38 -4.99 0.68
C GLN A 20 -10.31 -4.53 1.80
N GLY A 21 -10.91 -3.35 1.69
CA GLY A 21 -11.90 -2.89 2.67
C GLY A 21 -13.11 -3.84 2.76
N GLY A 22 -13.62 -4.29 1.60
CA GLY A 22 -14.75 -5.21 1.52
C GLY A 22 -14.46 -6.58 2.15
N ILE A 23 -13.29 -7.17 1.87
CA ILE A 23 -12.93 -8.48 2.44
C ILE A 23 -12.63 -8.38 3.95
N LEU A 24 -12.08 -7.25 4.42
CA LEU A 24 -11.94 -7.01 5.87
C LEU A 24 -13.30 -6.95 6.56
N ILE A 25 -14.27 -6.21 6.00
CA ILE A 25 -15.63 -6.16 6.53
C ILE A 25 -16.25 -7.57 6.57
N TYR A 26 -16.11 -8.33 5.48
CA TYR A 26 -16.57 -9.72 5.45
C TYR A 26 -15.90 -10.57 6.55
N GLY A 27 -14.57 -10.48 6.70
CA GLY A 27 -13.81 -11.20 7.72
C GLY A 27 -14.22 -10.84 9.15
N PHE A 28 -14.40 -9.55 9.46
CA PHE A 28 -14.83 -9.11 10.78
C PHE A 28 -16.29 -9.42 11.10
N THR A 29 -17.16 -9.54 10.08
CA THR A 29 -18.59 -9.81 10.29
C THR A 29 -18.95 -11.29 10.28
N ARG A 30 -18.16 -12.13 9.60
CA ARG A 30 -18.44 -13.56 9.41
C ARG A 30 -17.37 -14.48 9.97
N GLY A 31 -16.14 -13.99 10.18
CA GLY A 31 -15.01 -14.79 10.60
C GLY A 31 -14.89 -14.90 12.11
N ASP A 32 -14.37 -16.05 12.57
CA ASP A 32 -13.86 -16.21 13.93
C ASP A 32 -12.37 -15.86 13.92
N PHE A 33 -12.03 -14.70 14.49
CA PHE A 33 -10.66 -14.20 14.53
C PHE A 33 -9.72 -15.10 15.35
N ALA A 34 -10.23 -15.75 16.40
CA ALA A 34 -9.41 -16.62 17.25
C ALA A 34 -9.08 -17.94 16.54
N ALA A 35 -10.06 -18.53 15.84
CA ALA A 35 -9.84 -19.71 15.02
C ALA A 35 -8.89 -19.41 13.85
N ALA A 36 -9.03 -18.24 13.21
CA ALA A 36 -8.11 -17.79 12.16
C ALA A 36 -6.68 -17.61 12.67
N GLY A 37 -6.49 -17.03 13.85
CA GLY A 37 -5.18 -16.89 14.48
C GLY A 37 -4.50 -18.24 14.71
N SER A 38 -5.24 -19.25 15.17
CA SER A 38 -4.70 -20.60 15.37
C SER A 38 -4.16 -21.20 14.06
N PHE A 39 -4.85 -21.01 12.94
CA PHE A 39 -4.35 -21.45 11.62
C PHE A 39 -3.02 -20.76 11.28
N PHE A 40 -2.93 -19.44 11.45
CA PHE A 40 -1.73 -18.70 11.09
C PHE A 40 -0.48 -19.05 11.91
N PHE A 41 -0.65 -19.41 13.20
CA PHE A 41 0.49 -19.72 14.07
C PHE A 41 0.83 -21.21 14.15
N ASN A 42 -0.11 -22.11 13.88
CA ASN A 42 0.11 -23.56 14.04
C ASN A 42 0.24 -24.31 12.71
N ASP A 43 -0.21 -23.73 11.59
CA ASP A 43 -0.05 -24.33 10.26
C ASP A 43 1.15 -23.72 9.53
N PRO A 44 2.05 -24.53 8.93
CA PRO A 44 3.20 -24.03 8.17
C PRO A 44 2.84 -23.07 7.03
N TRP A 45 1.73 -23.30 6.32
CA TRP A 45 1.27 -22.38 5.27
C TRP A 45 0.72 -21.08 5.83
N GLY A 46 0.14 -21.13 7.04
CA GLY A 46 -0.25 -19.96 7.80
C GLY A 46 0.95 -19.05 8.09
N ILE A 47 2.04 -19.63 8.60
CA ILE A 47 3.29 -18.90 8.88
C ILE A 47 3.90 -18.35 7.59
N VAL A 48 3.97 -19.16 6.52
CA VAL A 48 4.49 -18.72 5.22
C VAL A 48 3.70 -17.52 4.69
N SER A 49 2.36 -17.57 4.77
CA SER A 49 1.50 -16.47 4.31
C SER A 49 1.69 -15.19 5.13
N LEU A 50 1.85 -15.31 6.47
CA LEU A 50 2.17 -14.16 7.31
C LEU A 50 3.52 -13.55 6.92
N VAL A 51 4.57 -14.36 6.80
CA VAL A 51 5.90 -13.87 6.44
C VAL A 51 5.88 -13.20 5.07
N ASP A 52 5.25 -13.84 4.07
CA ASP A 52 5.14 -13.31 2.71
C ASP A 52 4.48 -11.91 2.68
N VAL A 53 3.34 -11.77 3.35
CA VAL A 53 2.60 -10.51 3.42
C VAL A 53 3.41 -9.42 4.13
N TYR A 54 4.02 -9.72 5.28
CA TYR A 54 4.77 -8.72 6.05
C TYR A 54 6.09 -8.32 5.38
N VAL A 55 6.77 -9.24 4.69
CA VAL A 55 7.95 -8.89 3.87
C VAL A 55 7.53 -7.93 2.75
N GLY A 56 6.39 -8.19 2.10
CA GLY A 56 5.79 -7.27 1.14
C GLY A 56 5.51 -5.88 1.74
N PHE A 57 4.94 -5.81 2.95
CA PHE A 57 4.71 -4.56 3.66
C PHE A 57 6.01 -3.79 3.94
N ILE A 58 7.08 -4.49 4.34
CA ILE A 58 8.38 -3.87 4.61
C ILE A 58 8.95 -3.23 3.34
N PHE A 59 8.92 -3.94 2.20
CA PHE A 59 9.37 -3.36 0.93
C PHE A 59 8.55 -2.12 0.53
N PHE A 60 7.24 -2.19 0.68
CA PHE A 60 6.36 -1.05 0.38
C PHE A 60 6.60 0.12 1.35
N CYS A 61 6.80 -0.16 2.63
CA CYS A 61 7.15 0.86 3.63
C CYS A 61 8.50 1.51 3.32
N GLY A 62 9.49 0.73 2.86
CA GLY A 62 10.75 1.27 2.35
C GLY A 62 10.54 2.27 1.20
N TRP A 63 9.63 1.94 0.27
CA TRP A 63 9.24 2.86 -0.80
C TRP A 63 8.52 4.13 -0.27
N VAL A 64 7.59 3.99 0.68
CA VAL A 64 6.89 5.12 1.32
C VAL A 64 7.89 6.06 2.00
N ILE A 65 8.83 5.52 2.80
CA ILE A 65 9.86 6.30 3.50
C ILE A 65 10.78 7.01 2.52
N TYR A 66 11.19 6.33 1.45
CA TYR A 66 12.01 6.95 0.40
C TYR A 66 11.28 8.09 -0.31
N ARG A 67 9.99 7.92 -0.59
CA ARG A 67 9.20 8.88 -1.35
C ARG A 67 8.86 10.14 -0.57
N GLU A 68 8.56 9.99 0.73
CA GLU A 68 8.01 11.07 1.53
C GLU A 68 9.02 12.17 1.90
N GLN A 69 8.52 13.40 1.92
CA GLN A 69 9.28 14.57 2.38
C GLN A 69 9.55 14.53 3.88
N HIS A 70 8.51 14.19 4.66
CA HIS A 70 8.53 14.25 6.12
C HIS A 70 8.49 12.85 6.73
N LEU A 71 9.51 12.53 7.53
CA LEU A 71 9.63 11.24 8.21
C LEU A 71 8.41 10.90 9.10
N TRP A 72 7.76 11.88 9.71
CA TRP A 72 6.54 11.65 10.51
C TRP A 72 5.35 11.17 9.68
N LYS A 73 5.18 11.69 8.46
CA LYS A 73 4.14 11.20 7.56
C LYS A 73 4.46 9.78 7.09
N ALA A 74 5.72 9.52 6.75
CA ALA A 74 6.17 8.18 6.39
C ALA A 74 5.92 7.17 7.52
N LEU A 75 6.29 7.52 8.76
CA LEU A 75 6.12 6.65 9.92
C LEU A 75 4.65 6.38 10.20
N LEU A 76 3.77 7.38 10.06
CA LEU A 76 2.34 7.21 10.21
C LEU A 76 1.77 6.23 9.18
N TRP A 77 2.19 6.36 7.91
CA TRP A 77 1.78 5.43 6.85
C TRP A 77 2.32 4.03 7.06
N THR A 78 3.59 3.90 7.44
CA THR A 78 4.21 2.61 7.77
C THR A 78 3.48 1.93 8.92
N ALA A 79 3.18 2.64 10.00
CA ALA A 79 2.43 2.10 11.13
C ALA A 79 1.00 1.68 10.70
N ALA A 80 0.32 2.50 9.89
CA ALA A 80 -0.99 2.15 9.37
C ALA A 80 -0.94 0.85 8.54
N ILE A 81 0.05 0.69 7.66
CA ILE A 81 0.20 -0.49 6.80
C ILE A 81 0.52 -1.75 7.61
N LEU A 82 1.39 -1.67 8.61
CA LEU A 82 1.71 -2.83 9.45
C LEU A 82 0.53 -3.27 10.33
N ILE A 83 -0.38 -2.37 10.69
CA ILE A 83 -1.54 -2.67 11.56
C ILE A 83 -2.78 -3.06 10.75
N LEU A 84 -3.11 -2.27 9.73
CA LEU A 84 -4.34 -2.42 8.93
C LEU A 84 -4.12 -3.17 7.61
N GLY A 85 -2.87 -3.52 7.30
CA GLY A 85 -2.48 -4.31 6.14
C GLY A 85 -2.52 -3.55 4.82
N ASN A 86 -3.02 -4.21 3.77
CA ASN A 86 -3.00 -3.69 2.40
C ASN A 86 -4.01 -2.57 2.12
N PHE A 87 -5.01 -2.38 2.98
CA PHE A 87 -5.99 -1.30 2.81
C PHE A 87 -5.33 0.08 2.78
N PRO A 88 -4.61 0.53 3.84
CA PRO A 88 -3.89 1.81 3.80
C PRO A 88 -2.78 1.85 2.76
N ALA A 89 -2.16 0.71 2.38
CA ALA A 89 -1.17 0.68 1.30
C ALA A 89 -1.80 1.08 -0.05
N GLY A 90 -2.99 0.53 -0.37
CA GLY A 90 -3.76 0.90 -1.56
C GLY A 90 -4.21 2.36 -1.53
N VAL A 91 -4.70 2.85 -0.38
CA VAL A 91 -5.07 4.26 -0.19
C VAL A 91 -3.85 5.17 -0.38
N TYR A 92 -2.71 4.82 0.21
CA TYR A 92 -1.47 5.58 0.04
C TYR A 92 -1.10 5.67 -1.43
N ALA A 93 -1.03 4.53 -2.14
CA ALA A 93 -0.69 4.48 -3.56
C ALA A 93 -1.65 5.32 -4.43
N PHE A 94 -2.95 5.34 -4.10
CA PHE A 94 -3.94 6.17 -4.78
C PHE A 94 -3.71 7.68 -4.54
N LEU A 95 -3.52 8.09 -3.28
CA LEU A 95 -3.24 9.48 -2.91
C LEU A 95 -1.93 9.97 -3.55
N ALA A 96 -0.93 9.10 -3.54
CA ALA A 96 0.30 9.26 -4.26
C ALA A 96 0.11 9.53 -5.76
N LEU A 97 -0.75 8.77 -6.44
CA LEU A 97 -1.05 8.97 -7.86
C LEU A 97 -1.80 10.28 -8.12
N GLN A 98 -2.65 10.72 -7.18
CA GLN A 98 -3.34 12.01 -7.29
C GLN A 98 -2.39 13.19 -7.16
N THR A 99 -1.53 13.17 -6.13
CA THR A 99 -0.58 14.25 -5.84
C THR A 99 0.54 14.39 -6.87
N SER A 100 0.77 13.37 -7.70
CA SER A 100 1.86 13.35 -8.69
C SER A 100 1.56 14.10 -10.00
N GLY A 101 0.37 14.70 -10.16
CA GLY A 101 0.05 15.52 -11.33
C GLY A 101 0.22 14.80 -12.67
N ASN A 102 -0.12 13.51 -12.74
CA ASN A 102 0.07 12.64 -13.91
C ASN A 102 1.53 12.36 -14.34
N SER A 103 2.52 12.72 -13.52
CA SER A 103 3.91 12.36 -13.74
C SER A 103 4.29 11.07 -13.01
N TRP A 104 4.66 10.03 -13.77
CA TRP A 104 5.22 8.79 -13.22
C TRP A 104 6.52 9.02 -12.43
N SER A 105 7.31 10.01 -12.82
CA SER A 105 8.54 10.40 -12.13
C SER A 105 8.23 10.90 -10.71
N LYS A 106 7.25 11.82 -10.58
CA LYS A 106 6.77 12.31 -9.27
C LYS A 106 6.12 11.20 -8.44
N PHE A 107 5.45 10.25 -9.08
CA PHE A 107 4.87 9.10 -8.39
C PHE A 107 5.95 8.20 -7.77
N TRP A 108 6.94 7.76 -8.55
CA TRP A 108 7.92 6.81 -8.02
C TRP A 108 8.94 7.47 -7.08
N MET A 109 9.38 8.69 -7.41
CA MET A 109 10.49 9.34 -6.72
C MET A 109 10.05 10.35 -5.65
N GLY A 110 8.77 10.77 -5.64
CA GLY A 110 8.28 11.77 -4.69
C GLY A 110 9.15 13.03 -4.71
N ARG A 111 9.74 13.38 -3.57
CA ARG A 111 10.64 14.55 -3.44
C ARG A 111 11.91 14.47 -4.30
N HIS A 112 12.33 13.26 -4.65
CA HIS A 112 13.56 13.03 -5.42
C HIS A 112 13.32 13.13 -6.92
N SER A 113 12.08 13.36 -7.37
CA SER A 113 11.83 13.69 -8.77
C SER A 113 12.44 15.08 -9.03
N ARG A 114 13.67 15.10 -9.54
CA ARG A 114 14.15 16.28 -10.26
C ARG A 114 13.19 16.47 -11.44
N GLU A 115 12.34 17.49 -11.38
CA GLU A 115 11.97 18.14 -12.64
C GLU A 115 13.30 18.49 -13.31
N GLU A 116 13.43 18.07 -14.56
CA GLU A 116 14.58 18.25 -15.44
C GLU A 116 15.31 19.55 -15.09
N ALA A 117 16.36 19.45 -14.28
CA ALA A 117 17.39 20.47 -14.27
C ALA A 117 17.99 20.35 -15.68
N SER A 118 17.71 21.36 -16.51
CA SER A 118 18.07 21.50 -17.93
C SER A 118 17.38 20.55 -18.92
N ALA A 119 16.27 21.04 -19.48
CA ALA A 119 15.98 20.94 -20.92
C ALA A 119 15.22 22.21 -21.36
#